data_AF-A0A919MMV5-F1
#
_entry.id   AF-A0A919MMV5-F1
#
_cell.length_a   1.000
_cell.length_b   1.000
_cell.length_c   1.000
_cell.angle_alpha   90.00
_cell.angle_beta   90.00
_cell.angle_gamma   90.00
#
_symmetry.space_group_name_H-M   'P 1'
#
loop_
_entity.id
_entity.type
_entity.pdbx_description
1 polymer ?
#
loop_
_entity_poly.entity_id
_entity_poly.type
_entity_poly.pdbx_seq_one_letter_code
_entity_poly.pdbx_strand_id
1 'polypeptide(L)'
;MLQRVERAVMALGGIAPVHVDKWGDGGAHLHLWLIARQAGMMQLRGTCLPVWDDVLPPQDERQWRGVMAEIAAGLAADGGTAYV
;
A
#
# COMPACT_ATOMS: atom_id res chain seq x y z
N MET A 1 8.41 10.81 -4.92
CA MET A 1 7.06 10.56 -4.33
C MET A 1 6.84 9.06 -4.16
N LEU A 2 6.87 8.27 -5.23
CA LEU A 2 6.72 6.79 -5.15
C LEU A 2 7.68 6.13 -4.16
N GLN A 3 8.97 6.49 -4.20
CA GLN A 3 9.97 5.94 -3.27
C GLN A 3 9.72 6.33 -1.80
N ARG A 4 9.06 7.47 -1.56
CA ARG A 4 8.70 7.90 -0.19
C ARG A 4 7.54 7.05 0.33
N VAL A 5 6.53 6.81 -0.51
CA VAL A 5 5.40 5.93 -0.18
C VAL A 5 5.87 4.50 0.05
N GLU A 6 6.70 3.96 -0.85
CA GLU A 6 7.31 2.64 -0.68
C GLU A 6 8.05 2.53 0.66
N ARG A 7 8.92 3.49 0.98
CA ARG A 7 9.67 3.48 2.24
C ARG A 7 8.76 3.55 3.47
N ALA A 8 7.73 4.40 3.44
CA ALA A 8 6.77 4.51 4.53
C ALA A 8 5.99 3.20 4.73
N VAL A 9 5.57 2.55 3.64
CA VAL A 9 4.88 1.26 3.67
C VAL A 9 5.79 0.13 4.17
N MET A 10 7.04 0.07 3.69
CA MET A 10 7.99 -0.96 4.11
C MET A 10 8.44 -0.82 5.58
N ALA A 11 8.38 0.40 6.14
CA ALA A 11 8.73 0.67 7.53
C ALA A 11 7.80 -0.02 8.54
N LEU A 12 6.57 -0.38 8.14
CA LEU A 12 5.62 -1.16 8.95
C LEU A 12 6.15 -2.55 9.35
N GLY A 13 7.13 -3.07 8.61
CA GLY A 13 7.64 -4.42 8.80
C GLY A 13 6.70 -5.51 8.29
N GLY A 14 7.21 -6.73 8.09
CA GLY A 14 6.43 -7.84 7.53
C GLY A 14 5.99 -7.66 6.07
N ILE A 15 6.41 -6.57 5.42
CA ILE A 15 6.15 -6.25 4.02
C ILE A 15 7.37 -6.62 3.17
N ALA A 16 7.13 -7.35 2.08
CA ALA A 16 8.07 -7.57 0.99
C ALA A 16 7.99 -6.39 -0.02
N PRO A 17 8.81 -6.35 -1.09
CA PRO A 17 8.81 -5.20 -2.02
C PRO A 17 7.40 -4.82 -2.51
N VAL A 18 7.12 -3.51 -2.50
CA VAL A 18 5.84 -2.93 -2.93
C VAL A 18 5.71 -3.04 -4.45
N HIS A 19 4.59 -3.55 -4.93
CA HIS A 19 4.30 -3.56 -6.36
C HIS A 19 3.84 -2.17 -6.80
N VAL A 20 4.38 -1.69 -7.92
CA VAL A 20 4.00 -0.41 -8.52
C VAL A 20 3.37 -0.69 -9.88
N ASP A 21 2.06 -0.55 -9.97
CA ASP A 21 1.28 -0.87 -11.17
C ASP A 21 0.73 0.40 -11.82
N LYS A 22 0.71 0.42 -13.16
CA LYS A 22 0.22 1.54 -13.97
C LYS A 22 -0.86 1.09 -14.95
N TRP A 23 -2.08 1.00 -14.47
CA TRP A 23 -3.30 0.81 -15.26
C TRP A 23 -4.39 1.76 -14.77
N GLY A 24 -5.38 2.04 -15.62
CA GLY A 24 -6.54 2.87 -15.27
C GLY A 24 -7.65 2.05 -14.62
N ASP A 25 -8.54 2.73 -13.90
CA ASP A 25 -9.80 2.20 -13.37
C ASP A 25 -11.02 2.54 -14.24
N GLY A 26 -10.78 3.11 -15.43
CA GLY A 26 -11.81 3.66 -16.32
C GLY A 26 -11.96 5.18 -16.25
N GLY A 27 -11.27 5.85 -15.32
CA GLY A 27 -11.14 7.31 -15.28
C GLY A 27 -10.17 7.90 -16.30
N ALA A 28 -10.26 9.21 -16.52
CA ALA A 28 -9.38 9.95 -17.45
C ALA A 28 -8.02 10.34 -16.83
N HIS A 29 -7.84 10.14 -15.52
CA HIS A 29 -6.65 10.59 -14.80
C HIS A 29 -5.56 9.51 -14.78
N LEU A 30 -4.34 9.89 -14.36
CA LEU A 30 -3.26 8.93 -14.14
C LEU A 30 -3.50 8.14 -12.86
N HIS A 31 -3.56 6.82 -12.97
CA HIS A 31 -3.63 5.91 -11.83
C HIS A 31 -2.29 5.19 -11.67
N LEU A 32 -1.74 5.29 -10.47
CA LEU A 32 -0.58 4.53 -10.01
C LEU A 32 -1.00 3.81 -8.73
N TRP A 33 -0.80 2.49 -8.72
CA TRP A 33 -1.17 1.64 -7.60
C TRP A 33 0.09 1.20 -6.88
N LEU A 34 0.11 1.32 -5.55
CA LEU A 34 1.20 0.85 -4.71
C LEU A 34 0.64 -0.21 -3.77
N ILE A 35 1.03 -1.47 -3.98
CA ILE A 35 0.42 -2.61 -3.29
C ILE A 35 1.47 -3.29 -2.42
N ALA A 36 1.23 -3.28 -1.11
CA ALA A 36 2.11 -3.88 -0.12
C ALA A 36 1.99 -5.41 -0.16
N ARG A 37 3.04 -6.11 -0.58
CA ARG A 37 3.04 -7.58 -0.60
C ARG A 37 3.48 -8.11 0.76
N GLN A 38 2.71 -9.01 1.37
CA GLN A 38 3.13 -9.62 2.63
C GLN A 38 4.39 -10.50 2.46
N ALA A 39 5.32 -10.38 3.41
CA ALA A 39 6.52 -11.21 3.47
C ALA A 39 6.18 -12.68 3.76
N GLY A 40 6.93 -13.61 3.15
CA GLY A 40 6.73 -15.05 3.31
C GLY A 40 5.56 -15.64 2.50
N MET A 41 4.66 -14.83 1.96
CA MET A 41 3.53 -15.29 1.15
C MET A 41 3.88 -15.32 -0.35
N MET A 42 4.21 -16.51 -0.83
CA MET A 42 4.69 -16.71 -2.21
C MET A 42 3.57 -16.61 -3.24
N GLN A 43 2.33 -16.94 -2.86
CA GLN A 43 1.15 -16.83 -3.73
C GLN A 43 0.79 -15.39 -4.10
N LEU A 44 1.32 -14.41 -3.36
CA LEU A 44 1.11 -12.99 -3.61
C LEU A 44 2.09 -12.42 -4.65
N ARG A 45 2.89 -13.26 -5.32
CA ARG A 45 3.83 -12.82 -6.36
C ARG A 45 3.14 -12.74 -7.73
N GLY A 46 3.61 -11.81 -8.55
CA GLY A 46 3.16 -11.65 -9.93
C GLY A 46 1.99 -10.68 -10.08
N THR A 47 1.40 -10.69 -11.27
CA THR A 47 0.45 -9.68 -11.77
C THR A 47 -0.93 -9.74 -11.10
N CYS A 48 -1.26 -10.85 -10.44
CA CYS A 48 -2.58 -11.05 -9.83
C CYS A 48 -2.65 -10.59 -8.36
N LEU A 49 -1.64 -9.89 -7.85
CA LEU A 49 -1.66 -9.36 -6.48
C LEU A 49 -2.92 -8.55 -6.13
N PRO A 50 -3.40 -7.61 -6.98
CA PRO A 50 -4.59 -6.81 -6.65
C PRO A 50 -5.87 -7.63 -6.53
N VAL A 51 -5.99 -8.76 -7.24
CA VAL A 51 -7.18 -9.62 -7.19
C VAL A 51 -7.40 -10.18 -5.77
N TRP A 52 -6.32 -10.31 -4.99
CA TRP A 52 -6.45 -10.74 -3.60
C TRP A 52 -7.22 -9.74 -2.73
N ASP A 53 -7.14 -8.43 -3.02
CA ASP A 53 -7.89 -7.40 -2.28
C ASP A 53 -9.40 -7.57 -2.47
N ASP A 54 -9.84 -8.01 -3.66
CA ASP A 54 -11.25 -8.20 -3.98
C ASP A 54 -11.86 -9.46 -3.33
N VAL A 55 -11.04 -10.46 -2.99
CA VAL A 55 -11.52 -11.78 -2.54
C VAL A 55 -11.23 -12.09 -1.07
N LEU A 56 -10.30 -11.34 -0.45
CA LEU A 56 -10.01 -11.51 0.97
C LEU A 56 -11.10 -10.86 1.82
N PRO A 57 -11.36 -11.40 3.03
CA PRO A 57 -12.24 -10.72 3.99
C PRO A 57 -11.72 -9.32 4.30
N PRO A 58 -12.62 -8.34 4.53
CA PRO A 58 -12.20 -7.00 4.93
C PRO A 58 -11.42 -7.07 6.25
N GLN A 59 -10.40 -6.22 6.36
CA GLN A 59 -9.67 -6.06 7.61
C GLN A 59 -10.56 -5.39 8.67
N ASP A 60 -10.23 -5.64 9.94
CA ASP A 60 -10.80 -4.87 11.04
C ASP A 60 -10.50 -3.38 10.85
N GLU A 61 -11.54 -2.55 10.93
CA GLU A 61 -11.44 -1.13 10.60
C GLU A 61 -10.48 -0.39 11.52
N ARG A 62 -10.45 -0.76 12.82
CA ARG A 62 -9.54 -0.13 13.78
C ARG A 62 -8.10 -0.46 13.46
N GLN A 63 -7.81 -1.71 13.12
CA GLN A 63 -6.49 -2.13 12.67
C GLN A 63 -6.08 -1.40 11.39
N TRP A 64 -6.98 -1.36 10.39
CA TRP A 64 -6.73 -0.68 9.12
C TRP A 64 -6.41 0.81 9.30
N ARG A 65 -7.23 1.53 10.08
CA ARG A 65 -6.99 2.95 10.40
C ARG A 65 -5.66 3.16 11.12
N GLY A 66 -5.28 2.25 12.02
CA GLY A 66 -3.98 2.29 12.69
C GLY A 66 -2.80 2.23 11.72
N VAL A 67 -2.85 1.30 10.76
CA VAL A 67 -1.83 1.18 9.71
C VAL A 67 -1.79 2.44 8.83
N MET A 68 -2.95 2.98 8.45
CA MET A 68 -3.02 4.21 7.65
C MET A 68 -2.41 5.41 8.37
N ALA A 69 -2.65 5.54 9.68
CA ALA A 69 -2.06 6.61 10.50
C ALA A 69 -0.54 6.52 10.57
N GLU A 70 0.01 5.30 10.69
CA GLU A 70 1.45 5.07 10.71
C GLU A 70 2.11 5.43 9.37
N ILE A 71 1.50 5.02 8.24
CA ILE A 71 1.97 5.41 6.90
C ILE A 71 1.90 6.94 6.73
N ALA A 72 0.81 7.58 7.14
CA ALA A 72 0.64 9.03 7.04
C ALA A 72 1.70 9.79 7.85
N ALA A 73 1.99 9.33 9.08
CA ALA A 73 3.05 9.88 9.91
C ALA A 73 4.43 9.71 9.26
N GLY A 74 4.73 8.52 8.72
CA GLY A 74 5.98 8.25 8.00
C GLY A 74 6.17 9.13 6.77
N LEU A 75 5.09 9.40 6.02
CA LEU A 75 5.13 10.32 4.88
C LEU A 75 5.37 11.77 5.31
N ALA A 76 4.80 12.20 6.43
CA ALA A 76 4.92 13.57 6.94
C ALA A 76 6.33 13.90 7.44
N ALA A 77 7.09 12.91 7.93
CA ALA A 77 8.43 13.08 8.49
C ALA A 77 9.42 13.78 7.53
N ASP A 78 9.30 13.52 6.22
CA ASP A 78 10.17 14.09 5.18
C ASP A 78 9.55 15.30 4.45
N GLY A 79 8.64 16.04 5.10
CA GLY A 79 8.11 17.31 4.60
C GLY A 79 6.69 17.22 4.02
N GLY A 80 5.73 16.76 4.82
CA GLY A 80 4.29 16.79 4.50
C GLY A 80 3.42 16.95 5.75
N THR A 81 2.10 16.95 5.58
CA THR A 81 1.14 16.98 6.70
C THR A 81 0.35 15.67 6.70
N ALA A 82 0.34 14.98 7.84
CA ALA A 82 -0.50 13.81 8.05
C ALA A 82 -1.94 14.27 8.36
N TYR A 83 -2.91 13.69 7.67
CA TYR A 83 -4.33 13.82 7.99
C TYR A 83 -4.79 12.45 8.51
N VAL A 84 -5.25 12.42 9.77
CA VAL A 84 -5.69 11.22 10.49
C VAL A 84 -7.14 11.36 10.92
#